data_AF-A0A9Q1QR97-F1
#
_entry.id   AF-A0A9Q1QR97-F1
#
_cell.length_a   1.000
_cell.length_b   1.000
_cell.length_c   1.000
_cell.angle_alpha   90.00
_cell.angle_beta   90.00
_cell.angle_gamma   90.00
#
_symmetry.space_group_name_H-M   'P 1'
#
loop_
_entity.id
_entity.type
_entity.pdbx_description
1 polymer ?
#
loop_
_entity_poly.entity_id
_entity_poly.type
_entity_poly.pdbx_seq_one_letter_code
_entity_poly.pdbx_strand_id
1 'polypeptide(L)'
;MSSIALEFVFDPCKWPREQMDEDFLKIGRMFNAMRSVVRVPDLDPKYKVAVFASKQVSFSIFRDHCLVDLLHAWQDGRLPVEITGVISNHDRGPDSHVMRFLERYQIPYHYLRRTAENKREDEILHLVQDTDFLVLARYMQVLSGKFLTSYGKDIINIHHGLLPSFKGGNPSRQAFEYGVKLIGATSHFVTEELDAGPIIEQMVERVSHRDNLQSFVQKSENLEKQCLAKAIKYYCELRGNV
;
A
#
# COMPACT_ATOMS: atom_id res chain seq x y z
N MET A 1 -8.32 -18.39 5.87
CA MET A 1 -8.02 -18.34 7.32
C MET A 1 -9.14 -17.54 7.96
N SER A 2 -9.26 -17.55 9.28
CA SER A 2 -10.20 -16.69 10.00
C SER A 2 -9.40 -15.81 10.96
N SER A 3 -9.53 -14.51 10.83
CA SER A 3 -8.98 -13.55 11.77
C SER A 3 -9.99 -13.19 12.86
N ILE A 4 -9.50 -12.73 14.01
CA ILE A 4 -10.30 -12.09 15.05
C ILE A 4 -9.59 -10.79 15.42
N ALA A 5 -10.28 -9.67 15.26
CA ALA A 5 -9.85 -8.36 15.72
C ALA A 5 -10.79 -7.89 16.82
N LEU A 6 -10.24 -7.47 17.96
CA LEU A 6 -10.99 -7.01 19.13
C LEU A 6 -10.41 -5.69 19.60
N GLU A 7 -11.28 -4.70 19.78
CA GLU A 7 -10.94 -3.43 20.44
C GLU A 7 -11.52 -3.47 21.85
N PHE A 8 -10.67 -3.20 22.83
CA PHE A 8 -11.06 -3.19 24.24
C PHE A 8 -10.21 -2.19 25.02
N VAL A 9 -10.70 -1.80 26.19
CA VAL A 9 -9.99 -0.91 27.12
C VAL A 9 -9.61 -1.72 28.36
N PHE A 10 -8.41 -1.52 28.87
CA PHE A 10 -7.93 -2.15 30.10
C PHE A 10 -7.24 -1.13 31.00
N ASP A 11 -7.16 -1.45 32.29
CA ASP A 11 -6.46 -0.63 33.28
C ASP A 11 -4.98 -1.04 33.30
N PRO A 12 -4.05 -0.18 32.82
CA PRO A 12 -2.63 -0.53 32.72
C PRO A 12 -1.96 -0.69 34.09
N CYS A 13 -2.56 -0.16 35.17
CA CYS A 13 -2.06 -0.38 36.53
C CYS A 13 -2.40 -1.78 37.05
N LYS A 14 -3.48 -2.40 36.54
CA LYS A 14 -3.89 -3.76 36.91
C LYS A 14 -3.36 -4.82 35.97
N TRP A 15 -3.30 -4.51 34.67
CA TRP A 15 -2.73 -5.37 33.64
C TRP A 15 -1.64 -4.61 32.89
N PRO A 16 -0.40 -4.66 33.39
CA PRO A 16 0.73 -4.05 32.70
C PRO A 16 0.90 -4.61 31.28
N ARG A 17 1.54 -3.84 30.39
CA ARG A 17 1.70 -4.22 28.98
C ARG A 17 2.39 -5.58 28.81
N GLU A 18 3.46 -5.84 29.56
CA GLU A 18 4.17 -7.12 29.52
C GLU A 18 3.26 -8.31 29.84
N GLN A 19 2.38 -8.16 30.83
CA GLN A 19 1.41 -9.20 31.20
C GLN A 19 0.37 -9.42 30.09
N MET A 20 -0.13 -8.33 29.49
CA MET A 20 -1.05 -8.41 28.36
C MET A 20 -0.41 -9.15 27.17
N ASP A 21 0.83 -8.82 26.82
CA ASP A 21 1.53 -9.46 25.71
C ASP A 21 1.74 -10.96 25.98
N GLU A 22 2.11 -11.34 27.21
CA GLU A 22 2.22 -12.74 27.61
C GLU A 22 0.90 -13.51 27.53
N ASP A 23 -0.19 -12.91 28.02
CA ASP A 23 -1.49 -13.57 28.10
C ASP A 23 -2.09 -13.78 26.70
N PHE A 24 -1.98 -12.78 25.82
CA PHE A 24 -2.40 -12.92 24.42
C PHE A 24 -1.50 -13.88 23.62
N LEU A 25 -0.23 -14.00 23.99
CA LEU A 25 0.65 -15.02 23.42
C LEU A 25 0.23 -16.44 23.86
N LYS A 26 -0.14 -16.64 25.14
CA LYS A 26 -0.67 -17.91 25.64
C LYS A 26 -1.96 -18.30 24.92
N ILE A 27 -2.91 -17.35 24.78
CA ILE A 27 -4.16 -17.57 24.03
C ILE A 27 -3.85 -17.92 22.57
N GLY A 28 -2.96 -17.17 21.92
CA GLY A 28 -2.55 -17.44 20.55
C GLY A 28 -2.00 -18.86 20.38
N ARG A 29 -1.11 -19.31 21.27
CA ARG A 29 -0.58 -20.68 21.27
C ARG A 29 -1.68 -21.72 21.51
N MET A 30 -2.58 -21.48 22.44
CA MET A 30 -3.68 -22.39 22.78
C MET A 30 -4.60 -22.68 21.57
N PHE A 31 -4.80 -21.68 20.70
CA PHE A 31 -5.62 -21.81 19.50
C PHE A 31 -4.82 -21.98 18.21
N ASN A 32 -3.50 -22.23 18.30
CA ASN A 32 -2.61 -22.34 17.13
C ASN A 32 -2.71 -21.15 16.17
N ALA A 33 -2.87 -19.94 16.71
CA ALA A 33 -2.90 -18.73 15.92
C ALA A 33 -1.54 -18.52 15.24
N MET A 34 -1.55 -18.27 13.93
CA MET A 34 -0.31 -17.94 13.19
C MET A 34 0.33 -16.65 13.71
N ARG A 35 -0.49 -15.70 14.18
CA ARG A 35 -0.06 -14.40 14.68
C ARG A 35 -1.00 -13.94 15.80
N SER A 36 -0.44 -13.39 16.88
CA SER A 36 -1.16 -12.73 17.96
C SER A 36 -0.45 -11.40 18.23
N VAL A 37 -1.16 -10.27 18.06
CA VAL A 37 -0.61 -8.93 18.24
C VAL A 37 -1.59 -8.12 19.06
N VAL A 38 -1.09 -7.51 20.13
CA VAL A 38 -1.80 -6.47 20.88
C VAL A 38 -1.13 -5.15 20.59
N ARG A 39 -1.92 -4.13 20.26
CA ARG A 39 -1.41 -2.78 20.03
C ARG A 39 -2.18 -1.71 20.77
N VAL A 40 -1.45 -0.70 21.22
CA VAL A 40 -1.96 0.58 21.73
C VAL A 40 -1.46 1.67 20.79
N PRO A 41 -2.27 2.12 19.81
CA PRO A 41 -1.81 3.00 18.74
C PRO A 41 -1.09 4.28 19.20
N ASP A 42 -1.51 4.86 20.33
CA ASP A 42 -0.94 6.11 20.86
C ASP A 42 0.39 5.92 21.61
N LEU A 43 0.71 4.68 22.02
CA LEU A 43 1.91 4.38 22.80
C LEU A 43 2.95 3.58 22.01
N ASP A 44 2.47 2.71 21.12
CA ASP A 44 3.35 1.82 20.37
C ASP A 44 4.05 2.55 19.22
N PRO A 45 5.28 2.15 18.87
CA PRO A 45 5.96 2.67 17.70
C PRO A 45 5.09 2.57 16.44
N LYS A 46 5.17 3.60 15.60
CA LYS A 46 4.56 3.57 14.28
C LYS A 46 5.24 2.49 13.44
N TYR A 47 4.46 1.85 12.57
CA TYR A 47 5.04 0.95 11.60
C TYR A 47 5.93 1.71 10.61
N LYS A 48 7.12 1.18 10.36
CA LYS A 48 8.07 1.66 9.38
C LYS A 48 7.73 1.12 8.00
N VAL A 49 7.53 2.00 7.03
CA VAL A 49 7.11 1.63 5.67
C VAL A 49 8.01 2.26 4.62
N ALA A 50 8.40 1.47 3.62
CA ALA A 50 8.96 1.99 2.38
C ALA A 50 7.89 2.01 1.28
N VAL A 51 7.81 3.11 0.54
CA VAL A 51 6.80 3.32 -0.50
C VAL A 51 7.44 3.19 -1.88
N PHE A 52 6.90 2.30 -2.70
CA PHE A 52 7.34 2.04 -4.07
C PHE A 52 6.43 2.76 -5.05
N ALA A 53 7.01 3.45 -6.02
CA ALA A 53 6.24 4.17 -7.03
C ALA A 53 6.89 4.08 -8.41
N SER A 54 6.07 3.97 -9.45
CA SER A 54 6.49 4.17 -10.84
C SER A 54 5.82 5.43 -11.39
N LYS A 55 6.49 6.13 -12.32
CA LYS A 55 5.78 7.18 -13.07
C LYS A 55 4.81 6.49 -14.03
N GLN A 56 3.52 6.80 -13.92
CA GLN A 56 2.53 6.35 -14.89
C GLN A 56 2.41 7.38 -16.00
N VAL A 57 2.26 6.94 -17.25
CA VAL A 57 1.92 7.85 -18.36
C VAL A 57 0.44 7.67 -18.69
N SER A 58 -0.36 8.70 -18.44
CA SER A 58 -1.76 8.75 -18.88
C SER A 58 -1.96 10.03 -19.68
N PHE A 59 -2.35 9.90 -20.95
CA PHE A 59 -2.49 11.03 -21.90
C PHE A 59 -1.23 11.90 -21.99
N SER A 60 -0.05 11.27 -22.05
CA SER A 60 1.25 11.95 -22.10
C SER A 60 1.59 12.79 -20.86
N ILE A 61 0.85 12.62 -19.75
CA ILE A 61 1.13 13.24 -18.46
C ILE A 61 1.65 12.18 -17.49
N PHE A 62 2.79 12.46 -16.85
CA PHE A 62 3.31 11.64 -15.77
C PHE A 62 2.47 11.81 -14.52
N ARG A 63 2.05 10.69 -13.91
CA ARG A 63 1.18 10.69 -12.72
C ARG A 63 1.79 9.91 -11.58
N ASP A 64 1.83 10.58 -10.43
CA ASP A 64 2.30 10.09 -9.13
C ASP A 64 1.15 10.10 -8.10
N HIS A 65 -0.09 9.99 -8.56
CA HIS A 65 -1.28 10.36 -7.80
C HIS A 65 -1.44 9.61 -6.47
N CYS A 66 -1.14 8.30 -6.44
CA CYS A 66 -1.16 7.53 -5.18
C CYS A 66 0.00 7.90 -4.25
N LEU A 67 1.21 8.11 -4.78
CA LEU A 67 2.37 8.51 -3.97
C LEU A 67 2.13 9.89 -3.34
N VAL A 68 1.69 10.85 -4.15
CA VAL A 68 1.44 12.23 -3.71
C VAL A 68 0.36 12.26 -2.64
N ASP A 69 -0.77 11.57 -2.86
CA ASP A 69 -1.86 11.54 -1.88
C ASP A 69 -1.45 10.84 -0.57
N LEU A 70 -0.69 9.75 -0.66
CA LEU A 70 -0.12 9.05 0.49
C LEU A 70 0.81 9.97 1.30
N LEU A 71 1.74 10.67 0.64
CA LEU A 71 2.66 11.60 1.29
C LEU A 71 1.91 12.75 1.98
N HIS A 72 0.90 13.33 1.33
CA HIS A 72 0.06 14.37 1.94
C HIS A 72 -0.75 13.83 3.12
N ALA A 73 -1.34 12.65 3.00
CA ALA A 73 -2.06 12.02 4.10
C ALA A 73 -1.15 11.70 5.30
N TRP A 74 0.09 11.31 5.04
CA TRP A 74 1.10 11.14 6.08
C TRP A 74 1.48 12.48 6.75
N GLN A 75 1.73 13.53 5.97
CA GLN A 75 2.03 14.87 6.50
C GLN A 75 0.90 15.39 7.40
N ASP A 76 -0.36 15.15 7.03
CA ASP A 76 -1.53 15.56 7.80
C ASP A 76 -1.76 14.70 9.07
N GLY A 77 -0.92 13.68 9.31
CA GLY A 77 -1.08 12.75 10.43
C GLY A 77 -2.23 11.73 10.24
N ARG A 78 -2.80 11.63 9.04
CA ARG A 78 -3.91 10.72 8.73
C ARG A 78 -3.46 9.27 8.51
N LEU A 79 -2.17 9.04 8.23
CA LEU A 79 -1.58 7.71 8.11
C LEU A 79 -0.69 7.40 9.33
N PRO A 80 -0.98 6.32 10.10
CA PRO A 80 -0.27 5.98 11.33
C PRO A 80 1.04 5.21 11.06
N VAL A 81 1.89 5.74 10.18
CA VAL A 81 3.15 5.12 9.73
C VAL A 81 4.33 6.09 9.78
N GLU A 82 5.53 5.54 9.83
CA GLU A 82 6.79 6.24 9.59
C GLU A 82 7.31 5.85 8.20
N ILE A 83 7.45 6.82 7.29
CA ILE A 83 7.96 6.55 5.94
C ILE A 83 9.48 6.54 5.99
N THR A 84 10.10 5.38 5.78
CA THR A 84 11.57 5.21 5.81
C THR A 84 12.24 5.61 4.50
N GLY A 85 11.51 5.61 3.40
CA GLY A 85 12.02 6.00 2.09
C GLY A 85 11.03 5.76 0.96
N VAL A 86 11.31 6.39 -0.18
CA VAL A 86 10.59 6.18 -1.44
C VAL A 86 11.51 5.50 -2.44
N ILE A 87 11.09 4.36 -2.97
CA ILE A 87 11.85 3.59 -3.96
C ILE A 87 11.15 3.71 -5.31
N SER A 88 11.89 4.06 -6.37
CA SER A 88 11.30 4.21 -7.70
C SER A 88 12.22 3.70 -8.80
N ASN A 89 11.63 3.12 -9.83
CA ASN A 89 12.32 2.76 -11.06
C ASN A 89 12.46 3.93 -12.05
N HIS A 90 12.02 5.13 -11.68
CA HIS A 90 12.09 6.33 -12.50
C HIS A 90 12.87 7.43 -11.80
N ASP A 91 13.69 8.16 -12.55
CA ASP A 91 14.34 9.35 -12.03
C ASP A 91 13.31 10.50 -11.88
N ARG A 92 13.42 11.23 -10.78
CA ARG A 92 12.65 12.45 -10.51
C ARG A 92 13.66 13.56 -10.31
N GLY A 93 13.67 14.52 -11.23
CA GLY A 93 14.53 15.69 -11.12
C GLY A 93 14.30 16.44 -9.80
N PRO A 94 15.33 17.15 -9.31
CA PRO A 94 15.33 17.78 -7.99
C PRO A 94 14.19 18.79 -7.83
N ASP A 95 13.78 19.46 -8.91
CA ASP A 95 12.70 20.44 -8.89
C ASP A 95 11.28 19.87 -8.91
N SER A 96 11.13 18.55 -8.97
CA SER A 96 9.80 17.95 -8.92
C SER A 96 9.16 18.15 -7.55
N HIS A 97 7.83 18.32 -7.53
CA HIS A 97 7.07 18.52 -6.28
C HIS A 97 7.28 17.37 -5.29
N VAL A 98 7.42 16.13 -5.76
CA VAL A 98 7.73 14.96 -4.93
C VAL A 98 9.11 15.11 -4.29
N MET A 99 10.17 15.42 -5.06
CA MET A 99 11.52 15.54 -4.49
C MET A 99 11.59 16.66 -3.46
N ARG A 100 11.03 17.84 -3.76
CA ARG A 100 10.96 18.96 -2.80
C ARG A 100 10.19 18.61 -1.52
N PHE A 101 9.15 17.79 -1.63
CA PHE A 101 8.42 17.28 -0.47
C PHE A 101 9.33 16.36 0.36
N LEU A 102 9.95 15.37 -0.27
CA LEU A 102 10.79 14.39 0.41
C LEU A 102 11.99 15.04 1.09
N GLU A 103 12.65 15.99 0.42
CA GLU A 103 13.76 16.78 0.97
C GLU A 103 13.34 17.57 2.23
N ARG A 104 12.18 18.25 2.19
CA ARG A 104 11.66 19.00 3.33
C ARG A 104 11.50 18.12 4.58
N TYR A 105 11.05 16.89 4.39
CA TYR A 105 10.80 15.93 5.47
C TYR A 105 11.96 14.96 5.70
N GLN A 106 13.08 15.14 5.00
CA GLN A 106 14.27 14.28 5.09
C GLN A 106 13.98 12.79 4.81
N ILE A 107 13.02 12.52 3.93
CA ILE A 107 12.68 11.16 3.49
C ILE A 107 13.59 10.81 2.30
N PRO A 108 14.39 9.75 2.36
CA PRO A 108 15.29 9.41 1.27
C PRO A 108 14.51 8.92 0.03
N TYR A 109 14.99 9.33 -1.15
CA TYR A 109 14.50 8.87 -2.44
C TYR A 109 15.55 7.98 -3.12
N HIS A 110 15.20 6.75 -3.42
CA HIS A 110 16.08 5.77 -4.04
C HIS A 110 15.65 5.51 -5.48
N TYR A 111 16.41 6.06 -6.42
CA TYR A 111 16.24 5.77 -7.84
C TYR A 111 16.98 4.49 -8.23
N LEU A 112 16.22 3.44 -8.48
CA LEU A 112 16.72 2.15 -8.91
C LEU A 112 16.24 1.83 -10.33
N ARG A 113 16.98 2.31 -11.33
CA ARG A 113 16.68 2.02 -12.74
C ARG A 113 16.60 0.51 -12.95
N ARG A 114 15.45 0.05 -13.47
CA ARG A 114 15.25 -1.34 -13.88
C ARG A 114 15.55 -1.52 -15.37
N THR A 115 16.21 -2.62 -15.72
CA THR A 115 16.31 -3.13 -17.10
C THR A 115 15.70 -4.53 -17.18
N ALA A 116 15.64 -5.12 -18.38
CA ALA A 116 15.15 -6.50 -18.52
C ALA A 116 16.09 -7.51 -17.83
N GLU A 117 17.38 -7.18 -17.80
CA GLU A 117 18.47 -8.01 -17.27
C GLU A 117 18.70 -7.77 -15.77
N ASN A 118 18.39 -6.57 -15.27
CA ASN A 118 18.63 -6.20 -13.88
C ASN A 118 17.39 -5.60 -13.21
N LYS A 119 16.81 -6.38 -12.28
CA LYS A 119 15.67 -5.97 -11.45
C LYS A 119 16.08 -5.20 -10.18
N ARG A 120 17.37 -5.23 -9.81
CA ARG A 120 17.95 -4.60 -8.60
C ARG A 120 17.27 -5.01 -7.29
N GLU A 121 16.66 -6.19 -7.26
CA GLU A 121 15.91 -6.70 -6.10
C GLU A 121 16.80 -6.91 -4.87
N ASP A 122 18.06 -7.33 -5.05
CA ASP A 122 19.01 -7.49 -3.93
C ASP A 122 19.35 -6.12 -3.28
N GLU A 123 19.47 -5.06 -4.08
CA GLU A 123 19.68 -3.69 -3.58
C GLU A 123 18.43 -3.17 -2.85
N ILE A 124 17.24 -3.46 -3.39
CA ILE A 124 15.98 -3.12 -2.74
C ILE A 124 15.90 -3.80 -1.37
N LEU A 125 16.21 -5.10 -1.28
CA LEU A 125 16.18 -5.86 -0.02
C LEU A 125 17.06 -5.21 1.06
N HIS A 126 18.23 -4.71 0.68
CA HIS A 126 19.11 -4.01 1.62
C HIS A 126 18.48 -2.72 2.16
N LEU A 127 17.81 -1.94 1.29
CA LEU A 127 17.15 -0.68 1.68
C LEU A 127 15.94 -0.88 2.59
N VAL A 128 15.26 -2.03 2.50
CA VAL A 128 13.97 -2.27 3.19
C VAL A 128 14.07 -3.20 4.39
N GLN A 129 15.27 -3.66 4.78
CA GLN A 129 15.47 -4.63 5.85
C GLN A 129 14.76 -4.23 7.18
N ASP A 130 14.80 -2.94 7.52
CA ASP A 130 14.30 -2.37 8.78
C ASP A 130 12.84 -1.89 8.70
N THR A 131 12.14 -2.20 7.61
CA THR A 131 10.71 -1.87 7.44
C THR A 131 9.81 -2.98 7.99
N ASP A 132 8.61 -2.62 8.43
CA ASP A 132 7.60 -3.58 8.89
C ASP A 132 6.76 -4.15 7.74
N PHE A 133 6.51 -3.34 6.71
CA PHE A 133 5.83 -3.73 5.48
C PHE A 133 6.17 -2.75 4.34
N LEU A 134 5.82 -3.12 3.10
CA LEU A 134 5.99 -2.26 1.92
C LEU A 134 4.64 -1.83 1.34
N VAL A 135 4.64 -0.67 0.67
CA VAL A 135 3.48 -0.20 -0.10
C VAL A 135 3.85 0.02 -1.55
N LEU A 136 3.18 -0.67 -2.47
CA LEU A 136 3.28 -0.44 -3.91
C LEU A 136 2.24 0.60 -4.32
N ALA A 137 2.58 1.88 -4.23
CA ALA A 137 1.77 3.00 -4.67
C ALA A 137 1.81 3.11 -6.20
N ARG A 138 1.16 2.16 -6.89
CA ARG A 138 1.18 1.99 -8.34
C ARG A 138 2.61 1.75 -8.87
N TYR A 139 3.33 0.85 -8.20
CA TYR A 139 4.61 0.35 -8.69
C TYR A 139 4.36 -0.67 -9.82
N MET A 140 4.80 -0.34 -11.03
CA MET A 140 4.43 -1.10 -12.24
C MET A 140 5.36 -2.29 -12.53
N GLN A 141 6.16 -2.70 -11.54
CA GLN A 141 7.16 -3.76 -11.70
C GLN A 141 6.79 -4.95 -10.82
N VAL A 142 6.71 -6.13 -11.44
CA VAL A 142 6.49 -7.38 -10.73
C VAL A 142 7.74 -7.72 -9.90
N LEU A 143 7.53 -7.91 -8.59
CA LEU A 143 8.52 -8.44 -7.64
C LEU A 143 8.62 -9.96 -7.80
N SER A 144 9.83 -10.50 -7.82
CA SER A 144 10.03 -11.96 -7.96
C SER A 144 9.63 -12.74 -6.70
N GLY A 145 9.27 -14.02 -6.85
CA GLY A 145 9.05 -14.90 -5.69
C GLY A 145 10.27 -15.01 -4.76
N LYS A 146 11.50 -14.90 -5.32
CA LYS A 146 12.73 -14.81 -4.52
C LYS A 146 12.73 -13.55 -3.65
N PHE A 147 12.36 -12.40 -4.20
CA PHE A 147 12.23 -11.17 -3.43
C PHE A 147 11.19 -11.31 -2.32
N LEU A 148 9.99 -11.80 -2.65
CA LEU A 148 8.89 -11.97 -1.68
C LEU A 148 9.33 -12.88 -0.52
N THR A 149 9.95 -14.02 -0.85
CA THR A 149 10.47 -14.97 0.14
C THR A 149 11.59 -14.36 0.99
N SER A 150 12.50 -13.60 0.38
CA SER A 150 13.64 -12.99 1.09
C SER A 150 13.22 -11.83 1.98
N TYR A 151 12.24 -11.04 1.56
CA TYR A 151 11.70 -9.94 2.36
C TYR A 151 10.87 -10.45 3.54
N GLY A 152 10.05 -11.49 3.31
CA GLY A 152 9.37 -12.24 4.38
C GLY A 152 8.34 -11.46 5.20
N LYS A 153 7.95 -10.26 4.77
CA LYS A 153 6.95 -9.39 5.42
C LYS A 153 5.88 -8.97 4.40
N ASP A 154 4.82 -8.36 4.92
CA ASP A 154 3.66 -8.00 4.10
C ASP A 154 3.99 -6.89 3.09
N ILE A 155 3.36 -6.96 1.93
CA ILE A 155 3.45 -5.95 0.87
C ILE A 155 2.03 -5.63 0.42
N ILE A 156 1.62 -4.37 0.52
CA ILE A 156 0.30 -3.89 0.11
C ILE A 156 0.41 -3.28 -1.28
N ASN A 157 -0.42 -3.73 -2.22
CA ASN A 157 -0.52 -3.18 -3.57
C ASN A 157 -1.86 -2.49 -3.80
N ILE A 158 -1.87 -1.48 -4.68
CA ILE A 158 -3.09 -0.91 -5.24
C ILE A 158 -3.25 -1.30 -6.71
N HIS A 159 -4.28 -2.09 -6.97
CA HIS A 159 -4.73 -2.43 -8.31
C HIS A 159 -5.85 -1.49 -8.76
N HIS A 160 -5.82 -1.16 -10.04
CA HIS A 160 -6.82 -0.31 -10.67
C HIS A 160 -7.96 -1.21 -11.17
N GLY A 161 -9.18 -1.00 -10.69
CA GLY A 161 -10.31 -1.88 -10.96
C GLY A 161 -10.65 -2.85 -9.83
N LEU A 162 -11.84 -3.45 -9.94
CA LEU A 162 -12.23 -4.59 -9.11
C LEU A 162 -11.59 -5.86 -9.66
N LEU A 163 -10.86 -6.58 -8.82
CA LEU A 163 -10.38 -7.90 -9.19
C LEU A 163 -11.54 -8.92 -9.21
N PRO A 164 -11.66 -9.77 -10.24
CA PRO A 164 -10.86 -9.80 -11.47
C PRO A 164 -11.33 -8.72 -12.50
N SER A 165 -10.39 -7.94 -13.04
CA SER A 165 -10.67 -6.81 -13.96
C SER A 165 -10.24 -7.06 -15.41
N PHE A 166 -10.50 -6.08 -16.29
CA PHE A 166 -10.00 -6.03 -17.67
C PHE A 166 -8.47 -6.25 -17.74
N LYS A 167 -8.02 -7.13 -18.63
CA LYS A 167 -6.60 -7.44 -18.89
C LYS A 167 -6.04 -6.56 -20.01
N GLY A 168 -4.76 -6.19 -19.95
CA GLY A 168 -4.04 -5.52 -21.04
C GLY A 168 -3.75 -4.03 -20.82
N GLY A 169 -3.29 -3.34 -21.88
CA GLY A 169 -2.82 -1.95 -21.81
C GLY A 169 -3.94 -0.90 -21.85
N ASN A 170 -3.76 0.19 -21.10
CA ASN A 170 -4.69 1.33 -20.98
C ASN A 170 -6.13 0.99 -20.50
N PRO A 171 -6.25 0.38 -19.32
CA PRO A 171 -7.50 -0.16 -18.77
C PRO A 171 -8.58 0.91 -18.51
N SER A 172 -8.20 2.11 -18.07
CA SER A 172 -9.16 3.22 -17.89
C SER A 172 -9.80 3.64 -19.22
N ARG A 173 -9.03 3.68 -20.31
CA ARG A 173 -9.56 3.99 -21.64
C ARG A 173 -10.47 2.87 -22.15
N GLN A 174 -10.07 1.61 -21.98
CA GLN A 174 -10.93 0.46 -22.33
C GLN A 174 -12.27 0.51 -21.59
N ALA A 175 -12.24 0.75 -20.27
CA ALA A 175 -13.45 0.84 -19.47
C ALA A 175 -14.35 2.03 -19.89
N PHE A 176 -13.74 3.17 -20.25
CA PHE A 176 -14.45 4.32 -20.80
C PHE A 176 -15.11 4.00 -22.15
N GLU A 177 -14.37 3.43 -23.10
CA GLU A 177 -14.86 3.07 -24.44
C GLU A 177 -15.92 1.96 -24.36
N TYR A 178 -15.81 1.03 -23.40
CA TYR A 178 -16.81 0.01 -23.12
C TYR A 178 -18.09 0.60 -22.48
N GLY A 179 -18.03 1.82 -21.95
CA GLY A 179 -19.18 2.51 -21.37
C GLY A 179 -19.65 1.90 -20.04
N VAL A 180 -18.71 1.42 -19.22
CA VAL A 180 -19.01 0.89 -17.88
C VAL A 180 -19.80 1.90 -17.04
N LYS A 181 -20.56 1.41 -16.06
CA LYS A 181 -21.34 2.28 -15.13
C LYS A 181 -20.72 2.36 -13.73
N LEU A 182 -19.75 1.49 -13.47
CA LEU A 182 -19.00 1.43 -12.23
C LEU A 182 -17.52 1.25 -12.57
N ILE A 183 -16.68 1.94 -11.81
CA ILE A 183 -15.24 1.71 -11.76
C ILE A 183 -14.87 1.26 -10.34
N GLY A 184 -13.71 0.62 -10.20
CA GLY A 184 -13.26 0.08 -8.93
C GLY A 184 -11.79 0.35 -8.66
N ALA A 185 -11.39 0.09 -7.42
CA ALA A 185 -9.99 -0.06 -7.03
C ALA A 185 -9.91 -1.16 -5.96
N THR A 186 -8.82 -1.93 -5.97
CA THR A 186 -8.61 -3.03 -5.02
C THR A 186 -7.24 -2.91 -4.40
N SER A 187 -7.19 -2.81 -3.08
CA SER A 187 -5.97 -2.97 -2.30
C SER A 187 -5.87 -4.39 -1.76
N HIS A 188 -4.73 -5.02 -1.95
CA HIS A 188 -4.53 -6.42 -1.60
C HIS A 188 -3.08 -6.67 -1.18
N PHE A 189 -2.85 -7.77 -0.47
CA PHE A 189 -1.49 -8.25 -0.23
C PHE A 189 -0.89 -8.82 -1.51
N VAL A 190 0.41 -8.62 -1.71
CA VAL A 190 1.14 -9.22 -2.83
C VAL A 190 1.51 -10.66 -2.50
N THR A 191 1.25 -11.56 -3.43
CA THR A 191 1.68 -12.96 -3.40
C THR A 191 2.48 -13.26 -4.67
N GLU A 192 3.00 -14.48 -4.81
CA GLU A 192 3.69 -14.89 -6.05
C GLU A 192 2.75 -14.87 -7.27
N GLU A 193 1.46 -15.11 -7.05
CA GLU A 193 0.44 -14.99 -8.09
C GLU A 193 0.02 -13.52 -8.24
N LEU A 194 0.23 -12.99 -9.46
CA LEU A 194 -0.02 -11.59 -9.76
C LEU A 194 -1.49 -11.22 -9.52
N ASP A 195 -1.70 -10.16 -8.73
CA ASP A 195 -3.02 -9.60 -8.41
C ASP A 195 -4.02 -10.62 -7.83
N ALA A 196 -3.53 -11.64 -7.11
CA ALA A 196 -4.36 -12.72 -6.54
C ALA A 196 -4.25 -12.87 -5.02
N GLY A 197 -3.49 -12.00 -4.36
CA GLY A 197 -3.37 -12.06 -2.90
C GLY A 197 -4.63 -11.61 -2.17
N PRO A 198 -4.72 -11.88 -0.84
CA PRO A 198 -5.91 -11.54 -0.05
C PRO A 198 -6.23 -10.04 -0.13
N ILE A 199 -7.52 -9.76 -0.35
CA ILE A 199 -8.04 -8.40 -0.47
C ILE A 199 -8.12 -7.75 0.91
N ILE A 200 -7.62 -6.52 1.01
CA ILE A 200 -7.67 -5.69 2.23
C ILE A 200 -8.86 -4.71 2.13
N GLU A 201 -9.02 -4.06 0.98
CA GLU A 201 -10.08 -3.06 0.75
C GLU A 201 -10.48 -3.06 -0.73
N GLN A 202 -11.76 -2.86 -0.99
CA GLN A 202 -12.28 -2.59 -2.32
C GLN A 202 -13.23 -1.39 -2.30
N MET A 203 -13.07 -0.50 -3.27
CA MET A 203 -13.96 0.64 -3.43
C MET A 203 -14.51 0.70 -4.84
N VAL A 204 -15.72 1.23 -4.97
CA VAL A 204 -16.41 1.44 -6.26
C VAL A 204 -16.92 2.87 -6.38
N GLU A 205 -16.94 3.39 -7.60
CA GLU A 205 -17.54 4.69 -7.91
C GLU A 205 -18.41 4.60 -9.18
N ARG A 206 -19.52 5.35 -9.20
CA ARG A 206 -20.38 5.46 -10.39
C ARG A 206 -19.79 6.40 -11.44
N VAL A 207 -19.83 5.93 -12.68
CA VAL A 207 -19.52 6.70 -13.88
C VAL A 207 -20.73 6.70 -14.82
N SER A 208 -20.84 7.73 -15.64
CA SER A 208 -21.99 7.95 -16.51
C SER A 208 -21.56 8.35 -17.92
N HIS A 209 -22.50 8.35 -18.86
CA HIS A 209 -22.27 8.84 -20.23
C HIS A 209 -21.95 10.35 -20.29
N ARG A 210 -22.15 11.09 -19.19
CA ARG A 210 -21.78 12.51 -19.09
C ARG A 210 -20.31 12.70 -18.74
N ASP A 211 -19.65 11.65 -18.25
CA ASP A 211 -18.21 11.69 -18.02
C ASP A 211 -17.50 11.75 -19.37
N ASN A 212 -16.50 12.61 -19.47
CA ASN A 212 -15.53 12.53 -20.54
C ASN A 212 -14.32 11.72 -20.05
N LEU A 213 -13.38 11.43 -20.94
CA LEU A 213 -12.23 10.60 -20.60
C LEU A 213 -11.37 11.20 -19.48
N GLN A 214 -11.28 12.53 -19.40
CA GLN A 214 -10.54 13.22 -18.34
C GLN A 214 -11.23 13.07 -16.98
N SER A 215 -12.54 13.29 -16.90
CA SER A 215 -13.28 13.13 -15.63
C SER A 215 -13.32 11.67 -15.18
N PHE A 216 -13.40 10.73 -16.12
CA PHE A 216 -13.32 9.29 -15.85
C PHE A 216 -11.99 8.91 -15.20
N VAL A 217 -10.87 9.35 -15.77
CA VAL A 217 -9.52 9.10 -15.24
C VAL A 217 -9.37 9.73 -13.85
N GLN A 218 -9.86 10.95 -13.66
CA GLN A 218 -9.79 11.63 -12.36
C GLN A 218 -10.54 10.85 -11.27
N LYS A 219 -11.72 10.31 -11.57
CA LYS A 219 -12.49 9.46 -10.65
C LYS A 219 -11.73 8.18 -10.32
N SER A 220 -11.20 7.50 -11.35
CA SER A 220 -10.38 6.29 -11.16
C SER A 220 -9.19 6.53 -10.23
N GLU A 221 -8.46 7.63 -10.44
CA GLU A 221 -7.30 7.97 -9.60
C GLU A 221 -7.71 8.33 -8.17
N ASN A 222 -8.82 9.05 -8.00
CA ASN A 222 -9.34 9.38 -6.67
C ASN A 222 -9.77 8.12 -5.91
N LEU A 223 -10.32 7.14 -6.61
CA LEU A 223 -10.70 5.86 -6.04
C LEU A 223 -9.48 5.04 -5.59
N GLU A 224 -8.42 5.00 -6.41
CA GLU A 224 -7.16 4.33 -6.06
C GLU A 224 -6.51 4.95 -4.82
N LYS A 225 -6.43 6.28 -4.73
CA LYS A 225 -5.88 7.00 -3.57
C LYS A 225 -6.62 6.63 -2.27
N GLN A 226 -7.95 6.74 -2.31
CA GLN A 226 -8.79 6.47 -1.15
C GLN A 226 -8.70 5.01 -0.71
N CYS A 227 -8.74 4.08 -1.67
CA CYS A 227 -8.63 2.64 -1.41
C CYS A 227 -7.28 2.31 -0.76
N LEU A 228 -6.17 2.82 -1.30
CA LEU A 228 -4.84 2.56 -0.74
C LEU A 228 -4.69 3.16 0.66
N ALA A 229 -5.13 4.40 0.87
CA ALA A 229 -5.03 5.06 2.17
C ALA A 229 -5.83 4.30 3.26
N LYS A 230 -7.03 3.83 2.93
CA LYS A 230 -7.84 2.99 3.83
C LYS A 230 -7.17 1.66 4.13
N ALA A 231 -6.63 0.98 3.10
CA ALA A 231 -5.97 -0.30 3.28
C ALA A 231 -4.76 -0.21 4.22
N ILE A 232 -3.92 0.83 4.07
CA ILE A 232 -2.80 1.09 4.97
C ILE A 232 -3.31 1.31 6.40
N LYS A 233 -4.34 2.14 6.56
CA LYS A 233 -4.92 2.43 7.88
C LYS A 233 -5.47 1.16 8.54
N TYR A 234 -6.27 0.36 7.81
CA TYR A 234 -6.82 -0.89 8.33
C TYR A 234 -5.75 -1.93 8.65
N TYR A 235 -4.68 -1.99 7.86
CA TYR A 235 -3.52 -2.83 8.16
C TYR A 235 -2.87 -2.42 9.49
N CYS A 236 -2.61 -1.12 9.67
CA CYS A 236 -1.98 -0.61 10.89
C CYS A 236 -2.86 -0.72 12.14
N GLU A 237 -4.19 -0.63 11.97
CA GLU A 237 -5.19 -0.83 13.03
C GLU A 237 -5.50 -2.31 13.29
N LEU A 238 -4.82 -3.26 12.62
CA LEU A 238 -5.06 -4.70 12.71
C LEU A 238 -6.49 -5.13 12.30
N ARG A 239 -7.18 -4.30 11.52
CA ARG A 239 -8.53 -4.56 11.00
C ARG A 239 -8.53 -5.26 9.64
N GLY A 240 -7.36 -5.44 9.01
CA GLY A 240 -7.21 -5.89 7.62
C GLY A 240 -6.81 -7.36 7.39
N ASN A 241 -6.63 -8.16 8.44
CA ASN A 241 -6.43 -9.59 8.27
C ASN A 241 -7.82 -10.24 8.15
N VAL A 242 -8.09 -11.00 7.10
CA VAL A 242 -9.26 -11.91 6.99
C VAL A 242 -8.73 -13.30 6.69
#